data_AF-A0A9N9AKV9-F1
#
_entry.id   AF-A0A9N9AKV9-F1
#
_cell.length_a   1.000
_cell.length_b   1.000
_cell.length_c   1.000
_cell.angle_alpha   90.00
_cell.angle_beta   90.00
_cell.angle_gamma   90.00
#
_symmetry.space_group_name_H-M   'P 1'
#
loop_
_entity.id
_entity.type
_entity.pdbx_description
1 polymer ?
#
loop_
_entity_poly.entity_id
_entity_poly.type
_entity_poly.pdbx_seq_one_letter_code
_entity_poly.pdbx_strand_id
1 'polypeptide(L)'
;MAISTTSQPTYGPSPIFDYEKFEKQEQNKGSIVEHKVINKDDPKYTEAKKKSTEHRYSTMNFRISPRKLRFLANQIAGKPINEAIKQMEFSHKRASRKIMNSLITARDHAWRYKMMDADNVFIDQAFVGKGLYRKKPNYGARGRFSFLKIKKAHMKYILKVKKPEMDLGIGNKRTAKTFKMISESQSWLENERRKFESFTEENFRDFSIACQQEVDWLKNYLRDIIARSKKIEITRPNDSNIPQNSQKTIAKRLVKTKPEIKSLVRAAAIKKEQEKHEKKTAAKEWETKRLAASQRRQEEQQKRLQIAKQREEEWKRKANFIPDSKKKEEEGLKKKQVLQKTFEIKKKKDGDLILHSEDSSEDDSSEDIEKYKNMRPSWCQPHNIKVALIRQASIDPETIFGSIQPLDMS
;
A
#
# COMPACT_ATOMS: atom_id res chain seq x y z
N MET A 1 -72.41 0.74 29.08
CA MET A 1 -71.08 0.85 28.46
C MET A 1 -70.51 -0.54 28.33
N ALA A 2 -70.66 -1.15 27.13
CA ALA A 2 -70.23 -2.52 26.87
C ALA A 2 -68.74 -2.52 26.48
N ILE A 3 -67.98 -3.40 27.14
CA ILE A 3 -66.52 -3.52 27.02
C ILE A 3 -66.23 -4.28 25.72
N SER A 4 -65.49 -3.66 24.80
CA SER A 4 -65.11 -4.26 23.53
C SER A 4 -64.05 -5.35 23.73
N THR A 5 -64.36 -6.53 23.24
CA THR A 5 -63.45 -7.66 23.09
C THR A 5 -62.29 -7.26 22.16
N THR A 6 -61.09 -7.16 22.73
CA THR A 6 -59.84 -6.97 21.98
C THR A 6 -59.55 -8.24 21.18
N SER A 7 -59.63 -8.16 19.86
CA SER A 7 -59.21 -9.25 18.97
C SER A 7 -57.69 -9.45 19.05
N GLN A 8 -57.27 -10.69 19.23
CA GLN A 8 -55.86 -11.08 19.13
C GLN A 8 -55.37 -10.86 17.69
N PRO A 9 -54.18 -10.28 17.46
CA PRO A 9 -53.61 -10.21 16.12
C PRO A 9 -53.23 -11.62 15.66
N THR A 10 -53.86 -12.09 14.59
CA THR A 10 -53.48 -13.33 13.92
C THR A 10 -52.11 -13.16 13.26
N TYR A 11 -51.18 -14.07 13.53
CA TYR A 11 -49.91 -14.15 12.83
C TYR A 11 -50.17 -14.64 11.40
N GLY A 12 -50.42 -13.71 10.46
CA GLY A 12 -50.32 -13.99 9.03
C GLY A 12 -48.86 -14.23 8.62
N PRO A 13 -48.61 -15.06 7.58
CA PRO A 13 -47.25 -15.29 7.08
C PRO A 13 -46.60 -13.97 6.64
N SER A 14 -45.31 -13.83 6.94
CA SER A 14 -44.53 -12.60 6.68
C SER A 14 -44.41 -12.32 5.17
N PRO A 15 -44.38 -11.05 4.72
CA PRO A 15 -44.35 -10.67 3.29
C PRO A 15 -43.01 -10.96 2.59
N ILE A 16 -42.17 -11.78 3.19
CA ILE A 16 -40.84 -12.13 2.68
C ILE A 16 -40.88 -13.33 1.72
N PHE A 17 -42.01 -14.07 1.70
CA PHE A 17 -42.25 -15.24 0.83
C PHE A 17 -43.67 -15.24 0.24
N ASP A 18 -44.06 -14.17 -0.45
CA ASP A 18 -45.26 -14.18 -1.31
C ASP A 18 -44.98 -14.97 -2.60
N TYR A 19 -45.09 -16.30 -2.54
CA TYR A 19 -44.85 -17.21 -3.67
C TYR A 19 -45.77 -16.91 -4.88
N GLU A 20 -47.00 -16.46 -4.64
CA GLU A 20 -47.95 -16.09 -5.72
C GLU A 20 -47.45 -14.95 -6.60
N LYS A 21 -46.63 -14.04 -6.05
CA LYS A 21 -46.08 -12.91 -6.77
C LYS A 21 -44.91 -13.31 -7.67
N PHE A 22 -44.20 -14.39 -7.30
CA PHE A 22 -43.10 -14.96 -8.07
C PHE A 22 -43.63 -15.77 -9.28
N GLU A 23 -44.68 -16.58 -9.08
CA GLU A 23 -45.29 -17.36 -10.18
C GLU A 23 -45.92 -16.48 -11.27
N LYS A 24 -46.55 -15.36 -10.90
CA LYS A 24 -47.08 -14.38 -11.87
C LYS A 24 -45.98 -13.67 -12.68
N GLN A 25 -44.75 -13.60 -12.16
CA GLN A 25 -43.61 -13.06 -12.91
C GLN A 25 -43.00 -14.09 -13.87
N GLU A 26 -43.08 -15.38 -13.57
CA GLU A 26 -42.61 -16.46 -14.44
C GLU A 26 -43.52 -16.61 -15.67
N GLN A 27 -44.85 -16.53 -15.50
CA GLN A 27 -45.80 -16.64 -16.62
C GLN A 27 -45.70 -15.46 -17.62
N ASN A 28 -45.25 -14.29 -17.19
CA ASN A 28 -45.07 -13.11 -18.06
C ASN A 28 -43.74 -13.11 -18.86
N LYS A 29 -42.83 -14.07 -18.62
CA LYS A 29 -41.57 -14.17 -19.40
C LYS A 29 -41.76 -14.81 -20.78
N GLY A 30 -42.95 -15.35 -21.08
CA GLY A 30 -43.24 -16.07 -22.32
C GLY A 30 -43.85 -15.22 -23.45
N SER A 31 -44.23 -13.96 -23.22
CA SER A 31 -44.71 -13.08 -24.29
C SER A 31 -43.56 -12.27 -24.86
N ILE A 32 -43.41 -12.32 -26.18
CA ILE A 32 -42.44 -11.55 -26.95
C ILE A 32 -42.71 -10.06 -26.70
N VAL A 33 -41.92 -9.45 -25.82
CA VAL A 33 -41.96 -8.00 -25.59
C VAL A 33 -41.33 -7.35 -26.81
N GLU A 34 -42.14 -6.74 -27.66
CA GLU A 34 -41.67 -5.83 -28.70
C GLU A 34 -40.69 -4.82 -28.06
N HIS A 35 -39.44 -4.84 -28.51
CA HIS A 35 -38.46 -3.85 -28.11
C HIS A 35 -38.89 -2.49 -28.66
N LYS A 36 -39.60 -1.72 -27.83
CA LYS A 36 -39.89 -0.32 -28.09
C LYS A 36 -38.56 0.41 -28.29
N VAL A 37 -38.28 0.84 -29.51
CA VAL A 37 -37.12 1.68 -29.85
C VAL A 37 -37.33 3.02 -29.15
N ILE A 38 -36.56 3.26 -28.09
CA ILE A 38 -36.62 4.51 -27.33
C ILE A 38 -35.77 5.54 -28.08
N ASN A 39 -36.42 6.57 -28.64
CA ASN A 39 -35.74 7.74 -29.19
C ASN A 39 -34.99 8.48 -28.05
N LYS A 40 -33.70 8.74 -28.26
CA LYS A 40 -32.79 9.28 -27.23
C LYS A 40 -32.94 10.79 -27.00
N ASP A 41 -33.79 11.48 -27.77
CA ASP A 41 -33.82 12.93 -27.88
C ASP A 41 -35.05 13.59 -27.20
N ASP A 42 -35.86 12.84 -26.46
CA ASP A 42 -37.04 13.38 -25.76
C ASP A 42 -36.64 14.22 -24.51
N PRO A 43 -37.08 15.48 -24.38
CA PRO A 43 -36.66 16.41 -23.32
C PRO A 43 -37.24 16.12 -21.93
N LYS A 44 -38.07 15.09 -21.78
CA LYS A 44 -38.62 14.64 -20.48
C LYS A 44 -37.69 13.66 -19.74
N TYR A 45 -36.60 13.23 -20.37
CA TYR A 45 -35.63 12.23 -19.87
C TYR A 45 -34.24 12.80 -19.54
N THR A 46 -34.09 14.12 -19.58
CA THR A 46 -32.86 14.77 -19.16
C THR A 46 -32.64 14.54 -17.66
N GLU A 47 -31.65 13.70 -17.37
CA GLU A 47 -31.12 13.32 -16.04
C GLU A 47 -31.86 12.20 -15.29
N ALA A 48 -32.06 11.04 -15.90
CA ALA A 48 -32.07 9.80 -15.12
C ALA A 48 -30.80 9.78 -14.24
N LYS A 49 -30.96 9.93 -12.91
CA LYS A 49 -29.88 9.97 -11.91
C LYS A 49 -28.80 8.97 -12.29
N LYS A 50 -27.63 9.44 -12.74
CA LYS A 50 -26.47 8.60 -13.06
C LYS A 50 -26.31 7.58 -11.93
N LYS A 51 -26.40 6.28 -12.24
CA LYS A 51 -26.17 5.19 -11.27
C LYS A 51 -24.86 5.49 -10.54
N SER A 52 -24.90 5.58 -9.21
CA SER A 52 -23.72 5.88 -8.41
C SER A 52 -22.65 4.81 -8.66
N THR A 53 -21.58 5.15 -9.38
CA THR A 53 -20.44 4.25 -9.68
C THR A 53 -19.60 3.94 -8.43
N GLU A 54 -19.98 4.47 -7.27
CA GLU A 54 -19.31 4.25 -5.99
C GLU A 54 -20.21 3.55 -4.98
N HIS A 55 -19.61 2.65 -4.20
CA HIS A 55 -20.24 2.00 -3.04
C HIS A 55 -19.49 2.39 -1.78
N ARG A 56 -20.20 2.99 -0.81
CA ARG A 56 -19.63 3.41 0.47
C ARG A 56 -19.98 2.38 1.54
N TYR A 57 -18.98 1.93 2.28
CA TYR A 57 -19.16 0.98 3.37
C TYR A 57 -18.38 1.41 4.62
N SER A 58 -18.92 1.12 5.81
CA SER A 58 -18.30 1.47 7.09
C SER A 58 -18.26 0.28 8.01
N THR A 59 -17.14 0.09 8.70
CA THR A 59 -17.05 -0.91 9.76
C THR A 59 -17.63 -0.38 11.08
N MET A 60 -17.94 -1.30 12.00
CA MET A 60 -18.26 -1.00 13.40
C MET A 60 -17.07 -0.39 14.16
N ASN A 61 -17.34 0.27 15.29
CA ASN A 61 -16.30 0.86 16.14
C ASN A 61 -15.37 -0.20 16.76
N PHE A 62 -14.10 -0.15 16.38
CA PHE A 62 -12.98 -0.86 16.98
C PHE A 62 -12.52 -0.21 18.29
N ARG A 63 -12.07 -1.01 19.26
CA ARG A 63 -11.34 -0.52 20.44
C ARG A 63 -9.87 -0.28 20.10
N ILE A 64 -9.60 0.68 19.22
CA ILE A 64 -8.25 1.05 18.79
C ILE A 64 -8.14 2.56 18.55
N SER A 65 -6.92 3.09 18.62
CA SER A 65 -6.64 4.47 18.24
C SER A 65 -6.76 4.65 16.72
N PRO A 66 -7.40 5.74 16.22
CA PRO A 66 -7.46 6.04 14.79
C PRO A 66 -6.09 6.05 14.11
N ARG A 67 -5.05 6.56 14.79
CA ARG A 67 -3.68 6.62 14.27
C ARG A 67 -3.12 5.22 13.94
N LYS A 68 -3.43 4.21 14.76
CA LYS A 68 -2.97 2.83 14.52
C LYS A 68 -3.77 2.17 13.39
N LEU A 69 -5.07 2.42 13.33
CA LEU A 69 -5.95 1.87 12.29
C LEU A 69 -5.64 2.47 10.91
N ARG A 70 -5.16 3.73 10.85
CA ARG A 70 -4.77 4.41 9.61
C ARG A 70 -3.69 3.68 8.82
N PHE A 71 -2.77 2.97 9.48
CA PHE A 71 -1.77 2.18 8.77
C PHE A 71 -2.40 1.05 7.94
N LEU A 72 -3.43 0.39 8.47
CA LEU A 72 -4.16 -0.64 7.73
C LEU A 72 -5.01 -0.03 6.60
N ALA A 73 -5.63 1.13 6.83
CA ALA A 73 -6.35 1.86 5.78
C ALA A 73 -5.44 2.20 4.59
N ASN A 74 -4.26 2.76 4.88
CA ASN A 74 -3.27 3.09 3.85
C ASN A 74 -2.75 1.84 3.12
N GLN A 75 -2.64 0.69 3.81
CA GLN A 75 -2.15 -0.56 3.22
C GLN A 75 -3.10 -1.14 2.16
N ILE A 76 -4.42 -0.92 2.31
CA ILE A 76 -5.45 -1.46 1.41
C ILE A 76 -5.96 -0.45 0.38
N ALA A 77 -5.73 0.86 0.60
CA ALA A 77 -6.16 1.89 -0.33
C ALA A 77 -5.49 1.71 -1.70
N GLY A 78 -6.27 1.80 -2.78
CA GLY A 78 -5.82 1.62 -4.17
C GLY A 78 -5.70 0.16 -4.63
N LYS A 79 -5.86 -0.83 -3.74
CA LYS A 79 -5.76 -2.26 -4.10
C LYS A 79 -7.09 -2.82 -4.60
N PRO A 80 -7.06 -3.85 -5.48
CA PRO A 80 -8.25 -4.64 -5.79
C PRO A 80 -8.77 -5.32 -4.51
N ILE A 81 -10.08 -5.45 -4.41
CA ILE A 81 -10.73 -5.89 -3.17
C ILE A 81 -10.26 -7.28 -2.73
N ASN A 82 -10.07 -8.19 -3.68
CA ASN A 82 -9.60 -9.56 -3.43
C ASN A 82 -8.15 -9.58 -2.90
N GLU A 83 -7.27 -8.70 -3.39
CA GLU A 83 -5.90 -8.59 -2.85
C GLU A 83 -5.91 -7.97 -1.45
N ALA A 84 -6.76 -6.96 -1.22
CA ALA A 84 -6.91 -6.37 0.11
C ALA A 84 -7.39 -7.39 1.15
N ILE A 85 -8.31 -8.29 0.78
CA ILE A 85 -8.78 -9.39 1.64
C ILE A 85 -7.59 -10.31 2.00
N LYS A 86 -6.85 -10.80 1.01
CA LYS A 86 -5.65 -11.64 1.21
C LYS A 86 -4.61 -10.96 2.10
N GLN A 87 -4.37 -9.66 1.91
CA GLN A 87 -3.45 -8.89 2.73
C GLN A 87 -3.91 -8.78 4.20
N MET A 88 -5.21 -8.68 4.45
CA MET A 88 -5.75 -8.65 5.80
C MET A 88 -5.76 -10.04 6.46
N GLU A 89 -5.94 -11.10 5.68
CA GLU A 89 -5.87 -12.49 6.13
C GLU A 89 -4.51 -12.82 6.78
N PHE A 90 -3.41 -12.50 6.09
CA PHE A 90 -2.06 -12.77 6.58
C PHE A 90 -1.47 -11.67 7.48
N SER A 91 -2.22 -10.58 7.72
CA SER A 91 -1.74 -9.50 8.59
C SER A 91 -1.80 -9.89 10.06
N HIS A 92 -0.67 -9.78 10.74
CA HIS A 92 -0.52 -10.08 12.16
C HIS A 92 -1.27 -9.11 13.11
N LYS A 93 -1.82 -7.99 12.59
CA LYS A 93 -2.47 -6.96 13.41
C LYS A 93 -3.86 -7.43 13.83
N ARG A 94 -4.19 -7.42 15.13
CA ARG A 94 -5.53 -7.84 15.64
C ARG A 94 -6.75 -7.25 14.89
N ALA A 95 -6.65 -6.01 14.40
CA ALA A 95 -7.75 -5.37 13.67
C ALA A 95 -7.99 -5.96 12.27
N SER A 96 -6.99 -6.63 11.68
CA SER A 96 -7.04 -7.15 10.31
C SER A 96 -8.19 -8.13 10.09
N ARG A 97 -8.39 -9.10 10.98
CA ARG A 97 -9.48 -10.10 10.90
C ARG A 97 -10.86 -9.46 10.77
N LYS A 98 -11.11 -8.39 11.52
CA LYS A 98 -12.39 -7.66 11.47
C LYS A 98 -12.51 -6.81 10.20
N ILE A 99 -11.40 -6.25 9.71
CA ILE A 99 -11.38 -5.51 8.44
C ILE A 99 -11.60 -6.48 7.27
N MET A 100 -10.98 -7.65 7.28
CA MET A 100 -11.16 -8.71 6.30
C MET A 100 -12.65 -9.06 6.15
N ASN A 101 -13.33 -9.39 7.26
CA ASN A 101 -14.76 -9.67 7.25
C ASN A 101 -15.57 -8.47 6.73
N SER A 102 -15.20 -7.24 7.12
CA SER A 102 -15.85 -6.03 6.63
C SER A 102 -15.67 -5.83 5.11
N LEU A 103 -14.52 -6.21 4.54
CA LEU A 103 -14.25 -6.12 3.11
C LEU A 103 -15.03 -7.17 2.32
N ILE A 104 -15.14 -8.39 2.85
CA ILE A 104 -15.98 -9.45 2.26
C ILE A 104 -17.44 -8.97 2.21
N THR A 105 -17.98 -8.46 3.32
CA THR A 105 -19.34 -7.91 3.32
C THR A 105 -19.50 -6.72 2.39
N ALA A 106 -18.48 -5.86 2.27
CA ALA A 106 -18.53 -4.70 1.38
C ALA A 106 -18.53 -5.12 -0.10
N ARG A 107 -17.76 -6.16 -0.46
CA ARG A 107 -17.77 -6.78 -1.79
C ARG A 107 -19.15 -7.32 -2.12
N ASP A 108 -19.74 -8.09 -1.22
CA ASP A 108 -21.05 -8.71 -1.44
C ASP A 108 -22.17 -7.66 -1.54
N HIS A 109 -22.08 -6.57 -0.75
CA HIS A 109 -23.01 -5.43 -0.87
C HIS A 109 -22.84 -4.67 -2.19
N ALA A 110 -21.60 -4.48 -2.65
CA ALA A 110 -21.35 -3.83 -3.94
C ALA A 110 -21.92 -4.65 -5.10
N TRP A 111 -21.78 -5.97 -5.04
CA TRP A 111 -22.36 -6.88 -6.02
C TRP A 111 -23.89 -6.87 -5.98
N ARG A 112 -24.49 -7.20 -4.83
CA ARG A 112 -25.95 -7.38 -4.70
C ARG A 112 -26.76 -6.11 -4.86
N TYR A 113 -26.31 -4.99 -4.29
CA TYR A 113 -27.12 -3.76 -4.23
C TYR A 113 -26.70 -2.69 -5.23
N LYS A 114 -25.43 -2.70 -5.67
CA LYS A 114 -24.91 -1.71 -6.62
C LYS A 114 -24.64 -2.28 -8.00
N MET A 115 -24.89 -3.58 -8.22
CA MET A 115 -24.65 -4.27 -9.49
C MET A 115 -23.23 -4.02 -10.01
N MET A 116 -22.27 -3.93 -9.08
CA MET A 116 -20.85 -3.82 -9.42
C MET A 116 -20.30 -5.22 -9.65
N ASP A 117 -19.37 -5.33 -10.59
CA ASP A 117 -18.66 -6.58 -10.83
C ASP A 117 -17.72 -6.90 -9.67
N ALA A 118 -17.93 -8.05 -9.01
CA ALA A 118 -17.25 -8.40 -7.76
C ALA A 118 -15.73 -8.54 -7.91
N ASP A 119 -15.26 -8.98 -9.08
CA ASP A 119 -13.84 -9.23 -9.35
C ASP A 119 -13.11 -7.96 -9.77
N ASN A 120 -13.81 -7.05 -10.46
CA ASN A 120 -13.27 -5.80 -10.96
C ASN A 120 -13.42 -4.62 -9.99
N VAL A 121 -13.93 -4.84 -8.78
CA VAL A 121 -14.02 -3.80 -7.74
C VAL A 121 -12.69 -3.61 -7.02
N PHE A 122 -12.32 -2.35 -6.83
CA PHE A 122 -11.14 -1.95 -6.06
C PHE A 122 -11.51 -0.90 -5.01
N ILE A 123 -10.63 -0.75 -4.02
CA ILE A 123 -10.76 0.23 -2.95
C ILE A 123 -10.16 1.54 -3.45
N ASP A 124 -11.00 2.50 -3.83
CA ASP A 124 -10.56 3.83 -4.27
C ASP A 124 -9.96 4.61 -3.09
N GLN A 125 -10.71 4.68 -2.00
CA GLN A 125 -10.31 5.40 -0.79
C GLN A 125 -10.64 4.59 0.46
N ALA A 126 -9.76 4.66 1.44
CA ALA A 126 -9.99 4.13 2.78
C ALA A 126 -9.60 5.19 3.82
N PHE A 127 -10.55 5.59 4.66
CA PHE A 127 -10.34 6.60 5.69
C PHE A 127 -10.81 6.13 7.06
N VAL A 128 -10.21 6.71 8.10
CA VAL A 128 -10.45 6.30 9.49
C VAL A 128 -11.07 7.46 10.26
N GLY A 129 -12.22 7.20 10.88
CA GLY A 129 -12.92 8.13 11.76
C GLY A 129 -12.64 7.87 13.23
N LYS A 130 -12.78 8.91 14.05
CA LYS A 130 -12.86 8.77 15.51
C LYS A 130 -14.24 8.22 15.91
N GLY A 131 -14.26 7.24 16.80
CA GLY A 131 -15.48 6.82 17.50
C GLY A 131 -15.66 7.59 18.81
N LEU A 132 -16.68 7.20 19.59
CA LEU A 132 -16.90 7.76 20.92
C LEU A 132 -15.77 7.35 21.88
N TYR A 133 -15.07 8.35 22.42
CA TYR A 133 -13.99 8.13 23.40
C TYR A 133 -14.56 8.17 24.80
N ARG A 134 -14.17 7.21 25.64
CA ARG A 134 -14.50 7.23 27.06
C ARG A 134 -13.33 7.82 27.83
N LYS A 135 -13.62 8.70 28.79
CA LYS A 135 -12.62 9.18 29.75
C LYS A 135 -12.56 8.20 30.92
N LYS A 136 -11.35 7.85 31.37
CA LYS A 136 -11.08 7.13 32.60
C LYS A 136 -10.19 7.99 33.50
N PRO A 137 -10.42 8.02 34.82
CA PRO A 137 -9.47 8.64 35.73
C PRO A 137 -8.12 7.92 35.64
N ASN A 138 -7.04 8.71 35.70
CA ASN A 138 -5.66 8.24 35.69
C ASN A 138 -4.90 8.94 36.82
N TYR A 139 -4.67 8.18 37.89
CA TYR A 139 -4.01 8.62 39.10
C TYR A 139 -2.49 8.52 38.91
N GLY A 140 -1.81 9.65 39.06
CA GLY A 140 -0.35 9.74 39.05
C GLY A 140 0.22 9.88 40.47
N ALA A 141 1.54 9.80 40.58
CA ALA A 141 2.23 10.02 41.85
C ALA A 141 1.97 11.42 42.43
N ARG A 142 2.15 11.58 43.75
CA ARG A 142 2.01 12.86 44.48
C ARG A 142 0.63 13.52 44.29
N GLY A 143 -0.45 12.73 44.36
CA GLY A 143 -1.83 13.23 44.24
C GLY A 143 -2.19 13.81 42.86
N ARG A 144 -1.38 13.61 41.82
CA ARG A 144 -1.67 14.12 40.48
C ARG A 144 -2.83 13.35 39.84
N PHE A 145 -3.75 14.06 39.20
CA PHE A 145 -4.92 13.47 38.55
C PHE A 145 -5.00 13.90 37.08
N SER A 146 -5.34 12.96 36.20
CA SER A 146 -5.55 13.21 34.77
C SER A 146 -6.64 12.30 34.20
N PHE A 147 -7.15 12.58 33.01
CA PHE A 147 -8.09 11.71 32.31
C PHE A 147 -7.42 10.95 31.15
N LEU A 148 -7.35 9.63 31.25
CA LEU A 148 -6.98 8.76 30.14
C LEU A 148 -8.15 8.58 29.18
N LYS A 149 -7.92 8.81 27.88
CA LYS A 149 -8.94 8.62 26.83
C LYS A 149 -8.85 7.21 26.25
N ILE A 150 -9.84 6.36 26.51
CA ILE A 150 -10.02 5.08 25.81
C ILE A 150 -10.55 5.39 24.40
N LYS A 151 -9.67 5.23 23.42
CA LYS A 151 -9.95 5.54 22.02
C LYS A 151 -10.73 4.41 21.35
N LYS A 152 -11.71 4.78 20.53
CA LYS A 152 -12.39 3.90 19.59
C LYS A 152 -12.30 4.49 18.18
N ALA A 153 -12.26 3.68 17.15
CA ALA A 153 -12.19 4.16 15.77
C ALA A 153 -13.03 3.28 14.87
N HIS A 154 -13.43 3.77 13.71
CA HIS A 154 -14.03 2.97 12.65
C HIS A 154 -13.36 3.31 11.32
N MET A 155 -13.45 2.39 10.36
CA MET A 155 -12.88 2.54 9.04
C MET A 155 -14.01 2.61 8.01
N LYS A 156 -13.85 3.47 7.02
CA LYS A 156 -14.79 3.68 5.92
C LYS A 156 -14.06 3.46 4.61
N TYR A 157 -14.72 2.82 3.66
CA TYR A 157 -14.17 2.50 2.35
C TYR A 157 -15.11 3.03 1.26
N ILE A 158 -14.51 3.47 0.16
CA ILE A 158 -15.20 3.78 -1.09
C ILE A 158 -14.71 2.77 -2.11
N LEU A 159 -15.63 1.96 -2.60
CA LEU A 159 -15.40 0.98 -3.65
C LEU A 159 -15.83 1.56 -4.99
N LYS A 160 -15.02 1.31 -6.02
CA LYS A 160 -15.31 1.67 -7.42
C LYS A 160 -14.96 0.50 -8.32
N VAL A 161 -15.56 0.46 -9.50
CA VAL A 161 -15.20 -0.50 -10.54
C VAL A 161 -13.94 -0.01 -11.25
N LYS A 162 -12.93 -0.88 -11.35
CA LYS A 162 -11.70 -0.59 -12.06
C LYS A 162 -12.02 -0.54 -13.55
N LYS A 163 -11.70 0.58 -14.21
CA LYS A 163 -11.74 0.61 -15.67
C LYS A 163 -10.64 -0.32 -16.21
N PRO A 164 -10.88 -1.07 -17.30
CA PRO A 164 -9.82 -1.81 -17.95
C PRO A 164 -8.79 -0.79 -18.47
N GLU A 165 -7.69 -0.65 -17.74
CA GLU A 165 -6.54 0.12 -18.17
C GLU A 165 -5.63 -0.84 -18.94
N MET A 166 -5.23 -0.48 -20.16
CA MET A 166 -4.23 -1.26 -20.89
C MET A 166 -2.97 -1.37 -20.04
N ASP A 167 -2.46 -2.58 -19.84
CA ASP A 167 -1.33 -2.80 -18.94
C ASP A 167 -0.03 -2.36 -19.62
N LEU A 168 0.24 -1.06 -19.59
CA LEU A 168 1.41 -0.45 -20.22
C LEU A 168 2.74 -0.84 -19.54
N GLY A 169 2.76 -1.78 -18.59
CA GLY A 169 3.95 -2.13 -17.81
C GLY A 169 4.40 -1.01 -16.86
N ILE A 170 5.19 -1.35 -15.83
CA ILE A 170 5.63 -0.38 -14.80
C ILE A 170 6.49 0.75 -15.41
N GLY A 171 7.26 0.44 -16.47
CA GLY A 171 8.06 1.41 -17.22
C GLY A 171 7.21 2.37 -18.05
N ASN A 172 6.26 1.85 -18.84
CA ASN A 172 5.55 2.70 -19.80
C ASN A 172 4.38 3.47 -19.20
N LYS A 173 3.91 3.12 -17.99
CA LYS A 173 2.93 3.94 -17.24
C LYS A 173 3.49 5.31 -16.87
N ARG A 174 4.79 5.39 -16.54
CA ARG A 174 5.45 6.66 -16.21
C ARG A 174 5.62 7.52 -17.46
N THR A 175 6.10 6.92 -18.56
CA THR A 175 6.29 7.63 -19.84
C THR A 175 4.95 8.07 -20.44
N ALA A 176 3.92 7.23 -20.43
CA ALA A 176 2.58 7.60 -20.92
C ALA A 176 1.96 8.75 -20.11
N LYS A 177 2.16 8.76 -18.78
CA LYS A 177 1.66 9.83 -17.91
C LYS A 177 2.43 11.13 -18.09
N THR A 178 3.75 11.07 -18.27
CA THR A 178 4.55 12.25 -18.64
C THR A 178 4.19 12.74 -20.03
N PHE A 179 4.03 11.87 -21.02
CA PHE A 179 3.60 12.25 -22.37
C PHE A 179 2.22 12.90 -22.37
N LYS A 180 1.26 12.32 -21.63
CA LYS A 180 -0.07 12.89 -21.48
C LYS A 180 -0.05 14.25 -20.76
N MET A 181 0.74 14.39 -19.70
CA MET A 181 0.96 15.70 -19.06
C MET A 181 1.59 16.70 -20.01
N ILE A 182 2.57 16.28 -20.81
CA ILE A 182 3.26 17.13 -21.80
C ILE A 182 2.31 17.53 -22.94
N SER A 183 1.39 16.65 -23.35
CA SER A 183 0.38 16.95 -24.38
C SER A 183 -0.79 17.80 -23.86
N GLU A 184 -1.18 17.62 -22.59
CA GLU A 184 -2.24 18.39 -21.94
C GLU A 184 -1.74 19.73 -21.40
N SER A 185 -0.46 19.81 -21.03
CA SER A 185 0.20 21.09 -20.82
C SER A 185 0.38 21.75 -22.17
N GLN A 186 -0.15 22.96 -22.35
CA GLN A 186 0.31 23.80 -23.43
C GLN A 186 1.83 23.91 -23.32
N SER A 187 2.53 23.63 -24.43
CA SER A 187 4.00 23.71 -24.51
C SER A 187 4.45 25.00 -23.82
N TRP A 188 5.60 24.98 -23.13
CA TRP A 188 6.17 26.21 -22.60
C TRP A 188 6.21 27.31 -23.68
N LEU A 189 6.49 26.92 -24.94
CA LEU A 189 6.42 27.80 -26.10
C LEU A 189 5.01 28.31 -26.43
N GLU A 190 3.97 27.51 -26.23
CA GLU A 190 2.57 27.90 -26.47
C GLU A 190 2.09 28.91 -25.40
N ASN A 191 2.48 28.68 -24.14
CA ASN A 191 2.24 29.64 -23.07
C ASN A 191 3.02 30.94 -23.30
N GLU A 192 4.26 30.87 -23.78
CA GLU A 192 5.06 32.04 -24.12
C GLU A 192 4.51 32.77 -25.36
N ARG A 193 4.12 32.04 -26.40
CA ARG A 193 3.48 32.58 -27.61
C ARG A 193 2.19 33.30 -27.28
N ARG A 194 1.38 32.75 -26.37
CA ARG A 194 0.15 33.40 -25.89
C ARG A 194 0.44 34.69 -25.10
N LYS A 195 1.52 34.75 -24.32
CA LYS A 195 1.97 36.01 -23.68
C LYS A 195 2.30 37.08 -24.72
N PHE A 196 2.97 36.71 -25.81
CA PHE A 196 3.28 37.63 -26.92
C PHE A 196 2.05 37.98 -27.77
N GLU A 197 1.12 37.06 -28.02
CA GLU A 197 -0.12 37.33 -28.75
C GLU A 197 -1.09 38.21 -27.96
N SER A 198 -1.04 38.15 -26.62
CA SER A 198 -1.74 39.10 -25.74
C SER A 198 -1.03 40.46 -25.61
N PHE A 199 0.11 40.69 -26.27
CA PHE A 199 0.83 41.96 -26.23
C PHE A 199 0.22 42.95 -27.24
N THR A 200 -0.99 43.41 -26.96
CA THR A 200 -1.65 44.50 -27.70
C THR A 200 -1.10 45.86 -27.25
N GLU A 201 -1.23 46.90 -28.09
CA GLU A 201 -0.82 48.27 -27.72
C GLU A 201 -1.47 48.76 -26.41
N GLU A 202 -2.68 48.29 -26.12
CA GLU A 202 -3.42 48.60 -24.89
C GLU A 202 -2.70 48.04 -23.65
N ASN A 203 -2.21 46.80 -23.71
CA ASN A 203 -1.45 46.20 -22.60
C ASN A 203 -0.07 46.86 -22.42
N PHE A 204 0.54 47.38 -23.49
CA PHE A 204 1.76 48.20 -23.38
C PHE A 204 1.48 49.58 -22.77
N ARG A 205 0.33 50.19 -23.09
CA ARG A 205 -0.11 51.45 -22.46
C ARG A 205 -0.38 51.25 -20.98
N ASP A 206 -1.05 50.18 -20.58
CA ASP A 206 -1.29 49.85 -19.16
C ASP A 206 0.01 49.58 -18.40
N PHE A 207 0.97 48.88 -19.01
CA PHE A 207 2.31 48.70 -18.45
C PHE A 207 3.08 50.02 -18.31
N SER A 208 3.01 50.88 -19.32
CA SER A 208 3.63 52.21 -19.28
C SER A 208 2.99 53.11 -18.21
N ILE A 209 1.67 53.04 -18.04
CA ILE A 209 0.92 53.77 -17.00
C ILE A 209 1.35 53.28 -15.62
N ALA A 210 1.49 51.97 -15.41
CA ALA A 210 1.96 51.41 -14.14
C ALA A 210 3.39 51.86 -13.80
N CYS A 211 4.31 51.86 -14.78
CA CYS A 211 5.67 52.37 -14.58
C CYS A 211 5.67 53.87 -14.27
N GLN A 212 4.82 54.68 -14.92
CA GLN A 212 4.70 56.10 -14.61
C GLN A 212 4.15 56.35 -13.19
N GLN A 213 3.17 55.57 -12.76
CA GLN A 213 2.63 55.64 -11.40
C GLN A 213 3.69 55.33 -10.33
N GLU A 214 4.55 54.34 -10.56
CA GLU A 214 5.67 54.03 -9.65
C GLU A 214 6.70 55.17 -9.61
N VAL A 215 7.06 55.74 -10.77
CA VAL A 215 7.98 56.87 -10.86
C VAL A 215 7.41 58.10 -10.15
N ASP A 216 6.12 58.39 -10.33
CA ASP A 216 5.47 59.54 -9.71
C ASP A 216 5.27 59.36 -8.21
N TRP A 217 5.01 58.13 -7.75
CA TRP A 217 5.04 57.79 -6.33
C TRP A 217 6.42 58.05 -5.72
N LEU A 218 7.49 57.60 -6.38
CA LEU A 218 8.88 57.85 -5.93
C LEU A 218 9.20 59.35 -5.88
N LYS A 219 8.79 60.12 -6.90
CA LYS A 219 8.97 61.58 -6.91
C LYS A 219 8.23 62.27 -5.75
N ASN A 220 7.00 61.85 -5.46
CA ASN A 220 6.21 62.40 -4.34
C ASN A 220 6.84 62.03 -3.00
N TYR A 221 7.26 60.77 -2.84
CA TYR A 221 7.98 60.31 -1.66
C TYR A 221 9.27 61.10 -1.40
N LEU A 222 10.06 61.36 -2.45
CA LEU A 222 11.27 62.16 -2.36
C LEU A 222 10.97 63.63 -2.02
N ARG A 223 9.93 64.22 -2.63
CA ARG A 223 9.47 65.58 -2.33
C ARG A 223 9.05 65.71 -0.87
N ASP A 224 8.34 64.72 -0.33
CA ASP A 224 7.93 64.71 1.07
C ASP A 224 9.11 64.58 2.04
N ILE A 225 10.15 63.82 1.67
CA ILE A 225 11.39 63.74 2.45
C ILE A 225 12.09 65.10 2.46
N ILE A 226 12.19 65.76 1.31
CA ILE A 226 12.84 67.08 1.17
C ILE A 226 12.04 68.17 1.91
N ALA A 227 10.71 68.12 1.85
CA ALA A 227 9.85 69.04 2.59
C ALA A 227 10.00 68.84 4.10
N ARG A 228 10.05 67.58 4.56
CA ARG A 228 10.34 67.24 5.96
C ARG A 228 11.73 67.73 6.38
N SER A 229 12.75 67.60 5.53
CA SER A 229 14.10 68.09 5.88
C SER A 229 14.19 69.61 5.91
N LYS A 230 13.44 70.33 5.07
CA LYS A 230 13.39 71.81 5.07
C LYS A 230 12.61 72.38 6.27
N LYS A 231 11.68 71.62 6.86
CA LYS A 231 10.87 72.03 8.02
C LYS A 231 11.57 71.81 9.37
N ILE A 232 12.79 71.27 9.38
CA ILE A 232 13.61 71.11 10.58
C ILE A 232 14.41 72.41 10.78
N GLU A 233 13.82 73.38 11.46
CA GLU A 233 14.58 74.48 12.05
C GLU A 233 15.40 73.94 13.22
N ILE A 234 16.73 73.98 13.09
CA ILE A 234 17.67 73.59 14.15
C ILE A 234 17.81 74.80 15.08
N THR A 235 17.00 74.89 16.13
CA THR A 235 17.32 75.76 17.27
C THR A 235 18.56 75.19 17.96
N ARG A 236 19.65 75.96 17.99
CA ARG A 236 20.84 75.62 18.79
C ARG A 236 20.56 76.03 20.23
N PRO A 237 20.54 75.12 21.21
CA PRO A 237 20.42 75.52 22.60
C PRO A 237 21.81 75.94 23.10
N ASN A 238 21.98 77.21 23.44
CA ASN A 238 23.01 77.64 24.38
C ASN A 238 22.35 78.33 25.57
N ASP A 239 22.87 77.93 26.73
CA ASP A 239 22.75 78.47 28.08
C ASP A 239 21.47 78.27 28.90
N SER A 240 21.72 77.57 30.01
CA SER A 240 21.06 77.57 31.31
C SER A 240 19.80 76.70 31.53
N ASN A 241 20.00 75.73 32.44
CA ASN A 241 19.08 75.19 33.45
C ASN A 241 18.05 74.07 33.11
N ILE A 242 18.23 72.93 33.83
CA ILE A 242 17.21 71.95 34.32
C ILE A 242 16.82 70.79 33.35
N PRO A 243 16.56 69.52 33.82
CA PRO A 243 17.42 68.57 34.52
C PRO A 243 17.50 67.18 33.80
N GLN A 244 18.37 66.31 34.32
CA GLN A 244 18.65 64.94 33.87
C GLN A 244 17.51 63.96 34.20
N ASN A 245 16.63 63.61 33.27
CA ASN A 245 16.02 62.27 33.17
C ASN A 245 15.04 62.15 31.99
N SER A 246 15.50 61.61 30.85
CA SER A 246 14.66 60.93 29.84
C SER A 246 15.41 60.62 28.53
N GLN A 247 16.63 61.12 28.34
CA GLN A 247 17.34 60.93 27.06
C GLN A 247 18.21 59.65 26.96
N LYS A 248 18.33 58.85 28.04
CA LYS A 248 19.23 57.67 28.03
C LYS A 248 18.62 56.36 27.53
N THR A 249 17.32 56.26 27.26
CA THR A 249 16.68 54.96 26.95
C THR A 249 16.26 54.77 25.50
N ILE A 250 16.13 55.83 24.69
CA ILE A 250 15.58 55.70 23.32
C ILE A 250 16.66 55.65 22.23
N ALA A 251 17.81 56.30 22.43
CA ALA A 251 18.84 56.44 21.38
C ALA A 251 19.82 55.25 21.23
N LYS A 252 19.74 54.22 22.08
CA LYS A 252 20.68 53.07 22.02
C LYS A 252 20.23 51.89 21.15
N ARG A 253 19.03 51.92 20.56
CA ARG A 253 18.42 50.68 20.02
C ARG A 253 18.47 50.46 18.52
N LEU A 254 18.86 51.43 17.68
CA LEU A 254 18.53 51.32 16.25
C LEU A 254 19.58 51.76 15.21
N VAL A 255 20.86 51.90 15.56
CA VAL A 255 21.90 52.11 14.52
C VAL A 255 23.09 51.20 14.81
N LYS A 256 23.14 50.04 14.15
CA LYS A 256 24.36 49.22 14.11
C LYS A 256 25.43 49.99 13.36
N THR A 257 26.62 50.09 13.94
CA THR A 257 27.70 50.90 13.37
C THR A 257 28.34 50.18 12.16
N LYS A 258 28.90 50.93 11.21
CA LYS A 258 29.58 50.41 9.99
C LYS A 258 30.57 49.25 10.23
N PRO A 259 31.33 49.16 11.35
CA PRO A 259 32.17 47.99 11.64
C PRO A 259 31.38 46.71 12.02
N GLU A 260 30.22 46.83 12.67
CA GLU A 260 29.36 45.67 13.03
C GLU A 260 28.73 45.01 11.80
N ILE A 261 28.45 45.80 10.76
CA ILE A 261 27.93 45.26 9.49
C ILE A 261 29.04 44.45 8.78
N LYS A 262 30.29 44.94 8.79
CA LYS A 262 31.43 44.23 8.18
C LYS A 262 31.73 42.91 8.90
N SER A 263 31.63 42.86 10.23
CA SER A 263 31.83 41.61 10.98
C SER A 263 30.74 40.58 10.72
N LEU A 264 29.48 41.01 10.59
CA LEU A 264 28.36 40.14 10.22
C LEU A 264 28.50 39.57 8.80
N VAL A 265 28.95 40.39 7.84
CA VAL A 265 29.20 39.92 6.46
C VAL A 265 30.33 38.89 6.41
N ARG A 266 31.41 39.10 7.17
CA ARG A 266 32.50 38.11 7.29
C ARG A 266 32.03 36.82 7.94
N ALA A 267 31.24 36.91 9.02
CA ALA A 267 30.67 35.74 9.68
C ALA A 267 29.75 34.94 8.74
N ALA A 268 28.95 35.62 7.92
CA ALA A 268 28.10 34.99 6.91
C ALA A 268 28.93 34.30 5.81
N ALA A 269 30.05 34.90 5.38
CA ALA A 269 30.96 34.30 4.42
C ALA A 269 31.63 33.02 4.95
N ILE A 270 32.13 33.05 6.18
CA ILE A 270 32.73 31.88 6.86
C ILE A 270 31.70 30.74 6.97
N LYS A 271 30.47 31.07 7.36
CA LYS A 271 29.39 30.06 7.48
C LYS A 271 29.07 29.41 6.13
N LYS A 272 29.10 30.18 5.03
CA LYS A 272 28.88 29.67 3.67
C LYS A 272 30.03 28.77 3.21
N GLU A 273 31.26 29.05 3.62
CA GLU A 273 32.42 28.20 3.34
C GLU A 273 32.40 26.90 4.14
N GLN A 274 32.01 26.96 5.43
CA GLN A 274 31.81 25.77 6.27
C GLN A 274 30.74 24.86 5.68
N GLU A 275 29.60 25.40 5.24
CA GLU A 275 28.53 24.63 4.61
C GLU A 275 28.99 23.96 3.30
N LYS A 276 29.82 24.64 2.50
CA LYS A 276 30.43 24.05 1.30
C LYS A 276 31.38 22.89 1.66
N HIS A 277 32.15 23.04 2.73
CA HIS A 277 33.08 21.99 3.17
C HIS A 277 32.32 20.77 3.70
N GLU A 278 31.27 20.97 4.51
CA GLU A 278 30.39 19.90 5.01
C GLU A 278 29.69 19.13 3.88
N LYS A 279 29.23 19.82 2.83
CA LYS A 279 28.65 19.15 1.65
C LYS A 279 29.69 18.29 0.93
N LYS A 280 30.95 18.75 0.84
CA LYS A 280 32.04 17.97 0.23
C LYS A 280 32.43 16.76 1.08
N THR A 281 32.49 16.88 2.40
CA THR A 281 32.79 15.74 3.29
C THR A 281 31.65 14.71 3.26
N ALA A 282 30.40 15.16 3.30
CA ALA A 282 29.23 14.28 3.19
C ALA A 282 29.20 13.51 1.85
N ALA A 283 29.63 14.14 0.74
CA ALA A 283 29.74 13.47 -0.55
C ALA A 283 30.83 12.37 -0.55
N LYS A 284 31.99 12.63 0.06
CA LYS A 284 33.06 11.63 0.22
C LYS A 284 32.61 10.46 1.12
N GLU A 285 31.91 10.76 2.22
CA GLU A 285 31.33 9.73 3.08
C GLU A 285 30.27 8.88 2.37
N TRP A 286 29.49 9.48 1.47
CA TRP A 286 28.52 8.74 0.68
C TRP A 286 29.19 7.79 -0.32
N GLU A 287 30.24 8.22 -1.01
CA GLU A 287 30.99 7.34 -1.92
C GLU A 287 31.70 6.21 -1.19
N THR A 288 32.31 6.46 -0.01
CA THR A 288 32.91 5.38 0.80
C THR A 288 31.88 4.34 1.24
N LYS A 289 30.68 4.78 1.66
CA LYS A 289 29.55 3.87 1.98
C LYS A 289 29.07 3.09 0.76
N ARG A 290 29.03 3.73 -0.42
CA ARG A 290 28.65 3.10 -1.69
C ARG A 290 29.64 2.01 -2.09
N LEU A 291 30.94 2.31 -1.97
CA LEU A 291 32.02 1.39 -2.31
C LEU A 291 32.06 0.20 -1.32
N ALA A 292 31.88 0.45 -0.03
CA ALA A 292 31.75 -0.61 0.99
C ALA A 292 30.51 -1.51 0.74
N ALA A 293 29.38 -0.94 0.31
CA ALA A 293 28.21 -1.72 -0.05
C ALA A 293 28.44 -2.58 -1.31
N SER A 294 29.21 -2.08 -2.28
CA SER A 294 29.61 -2.86 -3.46
C SER A 294 30.50 -4.04 -3.09
N GLN A 295 31.50 -3.82 -2.22
CA GLN A 295 32.39 -4.87 -1.71
C GLN A 295 31.60 -5.96 -0.97
N ARG A 296 30.67 -5.58 -0.08
CA ARG A 296 29.79 -6.56 0.61
C ARG A 296 28.99 -7.42 -0.37
N ARG A 297 28.49 -6.84 -1.46
CA ARG A 297 27.78 -7.60 -2.51
C ARG A 297 28.72 -8.59 -3.19
N GLN A 298 29.95 -8.19 -3.51
CA GLN A 298 30.94 -9.09 -4.10
C GLN A 298 31.30 -10.24 -3.14
N GLU A 299 31.51 -9.96 -1.85
CA GLU A 299 31.75 -10.98 -0.82
C GLU A 299 30.56 -11.95 -0.67
N GLU A 300 29.32 -11.44 -0.69
CA GLU A 300 28.12 -12.28 -0.65
C GLU A 300 28.03 -13.20 -1.89
N GLN A 301 28.38 -12.71 -3.08
CA GLN A 301 28.42 -13.52 -4.29
C GLN A 301 29.49 -14.61 -4.20
N GLN A 302 30.69 -14.28 -3.70
CA GLN A 302 31.75 -15.27 -3.49
C GLN A 302 31.33 -16.34 -2.47
N LYS A 303 30.70 -15.96 -1.35
CA LYS A 303 30.16 -16.91 -0.36
C LYS A 303 29.08 -17.82 -0.96
N ARG A 304 28.18 -17.27 -1.80
CA ARG A 304 27.16 -18.06 -2.51
C ARG A 304 27.80 -19.07 -3.47
N LEU A 305 28.83 -18.66 -4.20
CA LEU A 305 29.57 -19.55 -5.10
C LEU A 305 30.31 -20.66 -4.33
N GLN A 306 30.93 -20.34 -3.18
CA GLN A 306 31.57 -21.34 -2.32
C GLN A 306 30.55 -22.35 -1.78
N ILE A 307 29.39 -21.90 -1.30
CA ILE A 307 28.31 -22.78 -0.83
C ILE A 307 27.78 -23.65 -1.97
N ALA A 308 27.65 -23.10 -3.18
CA ALA A 308 27.25 -23.85 -4.36
C ALA A 308 28.25 -24.97 -4.70
N LYS A 309 29.55 -24.66 -4.71
CA LYS A 309 30.62 -25.66 -4.90
C LYS A 309 30.60 -26.75 -3.84
N GLN A 310 30.46 -26.38 -2.56
CA GLN A 310 30.35 -27.36 -1.46
C GLN A 310 29.16 -28.29 -1.63
N ARG A 311 27.99 -27.75 -2.03
CA ARG A 311 26.80 -28.56 -2.31
C ARG A 311 26.99 -29.50 -3.51
N GLU A 312 27.70 -29.04 -4.54
CA GLU A 312 28.03 -29.87 -5.70
C GLU A 312 28.97 -31.03 -5.31
N GLU A 313 29.99 -30.76 -4.49
CA GLU A 313 30.87 -31.80 -3.95
C GLU A 313 30.14 -32.78 -3.02
N GLU A 314 29.24 -32.29 -2.15
CA GLU A 314 28.38 -33.13 -1.34
C GLU A 314 27.46 -34.01 -2.20
N TRP A 315 26.92 -33.45 -3.27
CA TRP A 315 26.10 -34.20 -4.22
C TRP A 315 26.91 -35.28 -4.92
N LYS A 316 28.13 -34.98 -5.39
CA LYS A 316 29.06 -35.97 -5.96
C LYS A 316 29.43 -37.06 -4.95
N ARG A 317 29.68 -36.71 -3.68
CA ARG A 317 29.92 -37.68 -2.60
C ARG A 317 28.72 -38.59 -2.36
N LYS A 318 27.50 -38.04 -2.33
CA LYS A 318 26.26 -38.82 -2.17
C LYS A 318 25.96 -39.69 -3.39
N ALA A 319 26.27 -39.23 -4.59
CA ALA A 319 26.13 -40.01 -5.82
C ALA A 319 27.10 -41.19 -5.87
N ASN A 320 28.32 -41.02 -5.35
CA ASN A 320 29.32 -42.09 -5.24
C ASN A 320 29.11 -43.00 -4.00
N PHE A 321 28.12 -42.72 -3.15
CA PHE A 321 27.77 -43.54 -1.99
C PHE A 321 26.78 -44.62 -2.41
N ILE A 322 27.29 -45.81 -2.74
CA ILE A 322 26.47 -47.01 -2.96
C ILE A 322 26.11 -47.58 -1.58
N PRO A 323 24.82 -47.62 -1.18
CA PRO A 323 24.44 -48.20 0.11
C PRO A 323 24.70 -49.71 0.11
N ASP A 324 25.28 -50.23 1.20
CA ASP A 324 25.65 -51.65 1.38
C ASP A 324 24.47 -52.64 1.19
N SER A 325 23.22 -52.14 1.24
CA SER A 325 22.03 -52.93 0.91
C SER A 325 22.02 -53.41 -0.54
N LYS A 326 22.51 -52.61 -1.49
CA LYS A 326 22.58 -53.02 -2.92
C LYS A 326 23.68 -54.05 -3.19
N LYS A 327 24.80 -54.00 -2.48
CA LYS A 327 25.84 -55.05 -2.55
C LYS A 327 25.33 -56.39 -2.02
N LYS A 328 24.53 -56.39 -0.95
CA LYS A 328 23.87 -57.61 -0.42
C LYS A 328 22.76 -58.15 -1.34
N GLU A 329 22.04 -57.29 -2.05
CA GLU A 329 21.04 -57.72 -3.04
C GLU A 329 21.69 -58.33 -4.30
N GLU A 330 22.82 -57.82 -4.78
CA GLU A 330 23.56 -58.42 -5.90
C GLU A 330 24.22 -59.77 -5.54
N GLU A 331 24.75 -59.91 -4.32
CA GLU A 331 25.20 -61.21 -3.78
C GLU A 331 24.04 -62.20 -3.57
N GLY A 332 22.86 -61.69 -3.16
CA GLY A 332 21.63 -62.45 -3.01
C GLY A 332 21.03 -62.92 -4.34
N LEU A 333 21.12 -62.11 -5.40
CA LEU A 333 20.67 -62.48 -6.74
C LEU A 333 21.55 -63.56 -7.37
N LYS A 334 22.88 -63.49 -7.17
CA LYS A 334 23.82 -64.55 -7.60
C LYS A 334 23.56 -65.87 -6.86
N LYS A 335 23.19 -65.84 -5.57
CA LYS A 335 22.80 -67.04 -4.81
C LYS A 335 21.44 -67.63 -5.23
N LYS A 336 20.46 -66.78 -5.60
CA LYS A 336 19.14 -67.23 -6.08
C LYS A 336 19.18 -67.89 -7.45
N GLN A 337 20.05 -67.44 -8.37
CA GLN A 337 20.23 -68.10 -9.67
C GLN A 337 20.88 -69.49 -9.56
N VAL A 338 21.74 -69.71 -8.55
CA VAL A 338 22.32 -71.03 -8.27
C VAL A 338 21.28 -71.99 -7.65
N LEU A 339 20.36 -71.49 -6.83
CA LEU A 339 19.33 -72.30 -6.16
C LEU A 339 18.11 -72.64 -7.05
N GLN A 340 17.73 -71.77 -8.00
CA GLN A 340 16.64 -72.05 -8.94
C GLN A 340 16.94 -73.18 -9.93
N LYS A 341 18.20 -73.61 -10.07
CA LYS A 341 18.59 -74.81 -10.83
C LYS A 341 18.31 -76.13 -10.09
N THR A 342 17.91 -76.08 -8.83
CA THR A 342 17.82 -77.28 -7.95
C THR A 342 16.43 -77.60 -7.40
N PHE A 343 15.41 -76.76 -7.65
CA PHE A 343 14.08 -76.95 -7.05
C PHE A 343 12.95 -76.81 -8.08
N GLU A 344 12.93 -77.72 -9.05
CA GLU A 344 11.73 -78.08 -9.82
C GLU A 344 11.32 -79.52 -9.47
N ILE A 345 10.93 -79.76 -8.21
CA ILE A 345 10.25 -81.00 -7.82
C ILE A 345 9.14 -80.68 -6.80
N LYS A 346 7.93 -81.15 -7.13
CA LYS A 346 6.75 -81.39 -6.28
C LYS A 346 5.84 -80.21 -5.88
N LYS A 347 4.84 -80.01 -6.74
CA LYS A 347 3.38 -80.18 -6.51
C LYS A 347 2.79 -79.98 -5.10
N LYS A 348 1.73 -79.14 -5.14
CA LYS A 348 0.34 -79.31 -4.64
C LYS A 348 -0.01 -78.95 -3.18
N LYS A 349 -1.07 -78.13 -3.14
CA LYS A 349 -2.37 -78.25 -2.45
C LYS A 349 -2.58 -77.52 -1.11
N ASP A 350 -3.71 -76.80 -1.12
CA ASP A 350 -4.69 -76.50 -0.04
C ASP A 350 -4.12 -75.75 1.18
N GLY A 351 -4.74 -74.77 1.85
CA GLY A 351 -6.08 -74.19 1.92
C GLY A 351 -6.15 -73.48 3.29
N ASP A 352 -6.78 -72.31 3.35
CA ASP A 352 -7.40 -71.59 4.48
C ASP A 352 -6.64 -71.18 5.78
N LEU A 353 -7.09 -70.00 6.27
CA LEU A 353 -7.50 -69.63 7.64
C LEU A 353 -6.95 -68.31 8.21
N ILE A 354 -7.94 -67.50 8.61
CA ILE A 354 -7.91 -66.22 9.33
C ILE A 354 -7.61 -66.49 10.81
N LEU A 355 -6.94 -65.56 11.51
CA LEU A 355 -7.13 -65.32 12.94
C LEU A 355 -6.77 -63.86 13.28
N HIS A 356 -7.76 -63.15 13.83
CA HIS A 356 -7.59 -61.94 14.62
C HIS A 356 -7.31 -62.34 16.08
N SER A 357 -6.46 -61.56 16.76
CA SER A 357 -6.48 -61.44 18.23
C SER A 357 -6.27 -59.98 18.60
N GLU A 358 -7.31 -59.40 19.20
CA GLU A 358 -7.23 -58.22 20.05
C GLU A 358 -6.56 -58.65 21.37
N ASP A 359 -5.72 -57.79 21.93
CA ASP A 359 -5.54 -57.75 23.38
C ASP A 359 -5.27 -56.31 23.84
N SER A 360 -5.94 -56.01 24.93
CA SER A 360 -6.16 -54.74 25.63
C SER A 360 -5.01 -54.40 26.57
N SER A 361 -4.68 -53.10 26.74
CA SER A 361 -4.76 -52.43 28.06
C SER A 361 -4.12 -51.04 28.04
N GLU A 362 -4.82 -50.13 28.71
CA GLU A 362 -4.58 -48.72 28.99
C GLU A 362 -3.21 -48.37 29.59
N ASP A 363 -2.70 -47.18 29.25
CA ASP A 363 -2.17 -46.22 30.24
C ASP A 363 -1.99 -44.82 29.61
N ASP A 364 -2.88 -43.91 29.98
CA ASP A 364 -2.82 -42.47 29.73
C ASP A 364 -1.72 -41.84 30.60
N SER A 365 -0.73 -41.16 29.99
CA SER A 365 -0.10 -39.91 30.50
C SER A 365 1.24 -39.49 29.85
N SER A 366 1.48 -39.75 28.55
CA SER A 366 2.71 -39.25 27.90
C SER A 366 2.65 -38.92 26.41
N GLU A 367 1.47 -38.85 25.77
CA GLU A 367 1.38 -38.69 24.31
C GLU A 367 1.49 -37.24 23.77
N ASP A 368 1.36 -36.24 24.63
CA ASP A 368 1.34 -34.83 24.17
C ASP A 368 2.73 -34.22 23.92
N ILE A 369 3.82 -34.90 24.31
CA ILE A 369 5.20 -34.42 24.10
C ILE A 369 5.84 -35.01 22.82
N GLU A 370 5.44 -36.19 22.37
CA GLU A 370 5.97 -36.80 21.14
C GLU A 370 5.35 -36.25 19.86
N LYS A 371 4.12 -35.72 19.93
CA LYS A 371 3.43 -35.12 18.77
C LYS A 371 4.15 -33.90 18.18
N TYR A 372 5.00 -33.23 18.97
CA TYR A 372 5.75 -32.05 18.55
C TYR A 372 7.19 -32.32 18.09
N LYS A 373 7.73 -33.53 18.29
CA LYS A 373 9.08 -33.88 17.78
C LYS A 373 9.08 -34.16 16.27
N ASN A 374 7.94 -34.56 15.71
CA ASN A 374 7.81 -34.95 14.30
C ASN A 374 7.15 -33.88 13.40
N MET A 375 6.85 -32.68 13.91
CA MET A 375 6.35 -31.59 13.08
C MET A 375 7.47 -30.98 12.23
N ARG A 376 7.34 -31.10 10.90
CA ARG A 376 8.24 -30.42 9.94
C ARG A 376 8.29 -28.92 10.22
N PRO A 377 9.47 -28.28 10.21
CA PRO A 377 9.58 -26.82 10.28
C PRO A 377 8.74 -26.15 9.20
N SER A 378 8.06 -25.05 9.54
CA SER A 378 7.10 -24.35 8.66
C SER A 378 7.67 -23.82 7.33
N TRP A 379 8.99 -23.88 7.15
CA TRP A 379 9.71 -23.49 5.93
C TRP A 379 10.00 -24.65 4.98
N CYS A 380 9.76 -25.90 5.40
CA CYS A 380 9.92 -27.05 4.51
C CYS A 380 8.68 -27.19 3.61
N GLN A 381 8.87 -27.08 2.29
CA GLN A 381 7.81 -27.34 1.31
C GLN A 381 7.21 -28.75 1.50
N PRO A 382 5.89 -28.92 1.33
CA PRO A 382 5.26 -30.23 1.43
C PRO A 382 5.83 -31.17 0.36
N HIS A 383 5.93 -32.46 0.69
CA HIS A 383 6.60 -33.46 -0.15
C HIS A 383 6.05 -33.48 -1.59
N ASN A 384 4.74 -33.32 -1.74
CA ASN A 384 4.06 -33.29 -3.04
C ASN A 384 4.53 -32.12 -3.93
N ILE A 385 4.75 -30.94 -3.34
CA ILE A 385 5.25 -29.77 -4.07
C ILE A 385 6.72 -29.96 -4.44
N LYS A 386 7.52 -30.55 -3.54
CA LYS A 386 8.92 -30.85 -3.82
C LYS A 386 9.06 -31.86 -4.96
N VAL A 387 8.23 -32.90 -4.97
CA VAL A 387 8.20 -33.91 -6.05
C VAL A 387 7.75 -33.28 -7.37
N ALA A 388 6.71 -32.43 -7.35
CA ALA A 388 6.24 -31.72 -8.56
C ALA A 388 7.31 -30.79 -9.16
N LEU A 389 8.00 -30.01 -8.33
CA LEU A 389 9.09 -29.13 -8.75
C LEU A 389 10.29 -29.90 -9.31
N ILE A 390 10.66 -31.03 -8.69
CA ILE A 390 11.70 -31.91 -9.21
C ILE A 390 11.30 -32.48 -10.58
N ARG A 391 10.03 -32.90 -10.72
CA ARG A 391 9.49 -33.41 -11.98
C ARG A 391 9.46 -32.34 -13.09
N GLN A 392 9.20 -31.09 -12.72
CA GLN A 392 9.15 -29.97 -13.65
C GLN A 392 10.55 -29.49 -14.05
N ALA A 393 11.51 -29.57 -13.12
CA ALA A 393 12.91 -29.26 -13.39
C ALA A 393 13.66 -30.35 -14.17
N SER A 394 13.15 -31.59 -14.18
CA SER A 394 13.69 -32.70 -14.96
C SER A 394 13.17 -32.77 -16.41
N ILE A 395 12.29 -31.86 -16.81
CA ILE A 395 11.81 -31.78 -18.19
C ILE A 395 12.73 -30.82 -18.94
N ASP A 396 13.40 -31.31 -19.98
CA ASP A 396 14.28 -30.50 -20.81
C ASP A 396 13.48 -29.37 -21.48
N PRO A 397 13.93 -28.10 -21.42
CA PRO A 397 13.17 -26.97 -21.95
C PRO A 397 12.91 -27.10 -23.47
N GLU A 398 13.75 -27.82 -24.19
CA GLU A 398 13.60 -28.11 -25.62
C GLU A 398 12.38 -29.00 -25.93
N THR A 399 11.96 -29.86 -24.99
CA THR A 399 10.73 -30.65 -25.13
C THR A 399 9.45 -29.82 -24.91
N ILE A 400 9.53 -28.72 -24.17
CA ILE A 400 8.39 -27.83 -23.89
C ILE A 400 8.27 -26.74 -24.98
N PHE A 401 9.40 -26.16 -25.40
CA PHE A 401 9.43 -24.99 -26.27
C PHE A 401 9.85 -25.28 -27.71
N GLY A 402 10.24 -26.53 -28.02
CA GLY A 402 10.81 -26.91 -29.32
C GLY A 402 12.25 -26.39 -29.50
N SER A 403 13.01 -27.01 -30.40
CA SER A 403 14.37 -26.56 -30.75
C SER A 403 14.32 -25.20 -31.46
N ILE A 404 14.82 -24.16 -30.81
CA ILE A 404 14.93 -22.82 -31.40
C ILE A 404 16.10 -22.84 -32.39
N GLN A 405 15.82 -22.54 -33.66
CA GLN A 405 16.90 -22.43 -34.65
C GLN A 405 17.80 -21.23 -34.31
N PRO A 406 19.13 -21.38 -34.36
CA PRO A 406 20.04 -20.28 -34.08
C PRO A 406 19.83 -19.16 -35.12
N LEU A 407 19.81 -17.92 -34.64
CA LEU A 407 19.76 -16.75 -35.51
C LEU A 407 21.02 -16.69 -36.38
N ASP A 408 20.83 -16.81 -37.69
CA ASP A 408 21.89 -16.63 -38.68
C ASP A 408 22.31 -15.15 -38.67
N MET A 409 23.55 -14.89 -38.27
CA MET A 409 24.16 -13.56 -38.22
C MET A 409 25.21 -13.44 -39.33
N SER A 410 24.80 -13.72 -40.57
CA SER A 410 25.60 -13.56 -41.79
C SER A 410 25.28 -12.26 -42.51
#